data_AF-A0A5J9W317-F1
#
_entry.id   AF-A0A5J9W317-F1
#
_cell.length_a   1.000
_cell.length_b   1.000
_cell.length_c   1.000
_cell.angle_alpha   90.00
_cell.angle_beta   90.00
_cell.angle_gamma   90.00
#
_symmetry.space_group_name_H-M   'P 1'
#
loop_
_entity.id
_entity.type
_entity.pdbx_description
1 polymer ?
#
loop_
_entity_poly.entity_id
_entity_poly.type
_entity_poly.pdbx_seq_one_letter_code
_entity_poly.pdbx_strand_id
1 'polypeptide(L)'
;MLNKGDVFVFPQGLIHFQFNPSYDRPAVAIAALSSQNPGAITIANAVFGSKPPIADDILAKAFQVDKKQHKIRKKINTPPAETKRLSQIYRAVAAAVFY
;
A
#
# COMPACT_ATOMS: atom_id res chain seq x y z
N MET A 1 4.60 -15.63 6.79
CA MET A 1 5.99 -15.37 6.35
C MET A 1 6.17 -16.10 5.04
N LEU A 2 6.73 -15.47 4.01
CA LEU A 2 6.97 -16.07 2.70
C LEU A 2 8.47 -16.15 2.47
N ASN A 3 8.95 -17.30 2.01
CA ASN A 3 10.36 -17.59 1.76
C ASN A 3 10.61 -17.71 0.26
N LYS A 4 11.89 -17.79 -0.09
CA LYS A 4 12.31 -18.01 -1.47
C LYS A 4 11.66 -19.27 -2.05
N GLY A 5 11.02 -19.13 -3.21
CA GLY A 5 10.31 -20.21 -3.90
C GLY A 5 8.86 -20.41 -3.45
N ASP A 6 8.41 -19.78 -2.36
CA ASP A 6 7.01 -19.84 -1.96
C ASP A 6 6.14 -19.06 -2.97
N VAL A 7 4.91 -19.55 -3.16
CA VAL A 7 3.90 -18.93 -4.00
C VAL A 7 2.67 -18.60 -3.16
N PHE A 8 2.13 -17.41 -3.36
CA PHE A 8 0.90 -16.98 -2.71
C PHE A 8 -0.06 -16.38 -3.73
N VAL A 9 -1.37 -16.55 -3.52
CA VAL A 9 -2.42 -16.02 -4.39
C VAL A 9 -3.31 -15.07 -3.61
N PHE A 10 -3.56 -13.90 -4.18
CA PHE A 10 -4.54 -12.95 -3.66
C PHE A 10 -5.82 -13.04 -4.50
N PRO A 11 -6.97 -13.37 -3.89
CA PRO A 11 -8.25 -13.26 -4.56
C PRO A 11 -8.51 -11.82 -5.05
N GLN A 12 -9.18 -11.69 -6.19
CA GLN A 12 -9.48 -10.39 -6.79
C GLN A 12 -10.33 -9.53 -5.84
N GLY A 13 -9.98 -8.25 -5.70
CA GLY A 13 -10.69 -7.28 -4.88
C GLY A 13 -10.33 -7.29 -3.39
N LEU A 14 -9.51 -8.24 -2.92
CA LEU A 14 -9.06 -8.26 -1.53
C LEU A 14 -7.88 -7.31 -1.28
N ILE A 15 -7.95 -6.62 -0.14
CA ILE A 15 -6.85 -5.81 0.37
C ILE A 15 -5.71 -6.74 0.77
N HIS A 16 -4.49 -6.42 0.34
CA HIS A 16 -3.28 -7.13 0.72
C HIS A 16 -2.07 -6.18 0.70
N PHE A 17 -0.99 -6.60 1.36
CA PHE A 17 0.25 -5.85 1.47
C PHE A 17 1.45 -6.81 1.52
N GLN A 18 2.63 -6.32 1.14
CA GLN A 18 3.90 -7.01 1.36
C GLN A 18 4.80 -6.14 2.23
N PHE A 19 5.51 -6.76 3.17
CA PHE A 19 6.43 -6.08 4.07
C PHE A 19 7.70 -6.91 4.24
N ASN A 20 8.86 -6.29 4.01
CA ASN A 20 10.16 -6.88 4.31
C ASN A 20 10.65 -6.36 5.68
N PRO A 21 10.69 -7.20 6.73
CA PRO A 21 11.16 -6.79 8.06
C PRO A 21 12.69 -6.63 8.14
N SER A 22 13.46 -7.20 7.21
CA SER A 22 14.92 -7.13 7.22
C SER A 22 15.41 -5.85 6.53
N TYR A 23 16.12 -5.02 7.28
CA TYR A 23 16.60 -3.73 6.77
C TYR A 23 17.84 -3.85 5.87
N ASP A 24 18.61 -4.93 6.03
CA ASP A 24 19.91 -5.22 5.41
C ASP A 24 19.83 -6.30 4.32
N ARG A 25 18.70 -7.00 4.21
CA ARG A 25 18.48 -8.08 3.24
C ARG A 25 17.37 -7.71 2.26
N PRO A 26 17.72 -7.28 1.03
CA PRO A 26 16.72 -7.03 0.00
C PRO A 26 15.93 -8.31 -0.32
N ALA A 27 14.63 -8.16 -0.58
CA ALA A 27 13.76 -9.23 -1.04
C ALA A 27 13.09 -8.80 -2.35
N VAL A 28 12.93 -9.75 -3.28
CA VAL A 28 12.28 -9.51 -4.58
C VAL A 28 11.12 -10.47 -4.73
N ALA A 29 10.02 -9.97 -5.28
CA ALA A 29 8.85 -10.78 -5.65
C ALA A 29 8.51 -10.56 -7.12
N ILE A 30 8.24 -11.62 -7.86
CA ILE A 30 7.75 -11.56 -9.25
C ILE A 30 6.25 -11.79 -9.26
N ALA A 31 5.54 -10.86 -9.90
CA ALA A 31 4.09 -10.75 -9.91
C ALA A 31 3.49 -11.11 -11.29
N ALA A 32 2.62 -12.13 -11.37
CA ALA A 32 1.74 -12.41 -12.51
C ALA A 32 0.25 -12.09 -12.26
N LEU A 33 -0.42 -11.49 -13.25
CA LEU A 33 -1.80 -11.02 -13.22
C LEU A 33 -2.62 -11.68 -14.34
N SER A 34 -3.86 -12.08 -14.05
CA SER A 34 -4.76 -12.71 -15.03
C SER A 34 -5.49 -11.74 -15.96
N SER A 35 -5.20 -10.43 -15.86
CA SER A 35 -5.77 -9.38 -16.70
C SER A 35 -4.67 -8.52 -17.30
N GLN A 36 -4.82 -8.15 -18.57
CA GLN A 36 -3.98 -7.15 -19.26
C GLN A 36 -4.15 -5.74 -18.69
N ASN A 37 -5.29 -5.47 -18.05
CA ASN A 37 -5.58 -4.21 -17.36
C ASN A 37 -6.09 -4.50 -15.95
N PRO A 38 -5.20 -4.97 -15.05
CA PRO A 38 -5.60 -5.41 -13.72
C PRO A 38 -5.97 -4.25 -12.81
N GLY A 39 -5.51 -3.03 -13.13
CA GLY A 39 -5.64 -1.86 -12.27
C GLY A 39 -4.89 -2.02 -10.95
N ALA A 40 -4.73 -0.92 -10.22
CA ALA A 40 -4.24 -0.95 -8.84
C ALA A 40 -4.82 0.26 -8.09
N ILE A 41 -5.32 0.01 -6.88
CA ILE A 41 -5.82 1.07 -5.99
C ILE A 41 -4.95 1.07 -4.73
N THR A 42 -4.08 2.06 -4.61
CA THR A 42 -3.30 2.29 -3.39
C THR A 42 -4.20 2.96 -2.36
N ILE A 43 -4.50 2.29 -1.24
CA ILE A 43 -5.42 2.82 -0.20
C ILE A 43 -5.00 4.21 0.28
N ALA A 44 -3.72 4.40 0.59
CA ALA A 44 -3.23 5.70 1.06
C ALA A 44 -3.49 6.82 0.05
N ASN A 45 -3.31 6.56 -1.25
CA ASN A 45 -3.59 7.53 -2.30
C ASN A 45 -5.10 7.74 -2.49
N ALA A 46 -5.88 6.67 -2.49
CA ALA A 46 -7.34 6.74 -2.65
C ALA A 46 -8.02 7.51 -1.50
N VAL A 47 -7.50 7.40 -0.28
CA VAL A 47 -8.09 8.03 0.92
C VAL A 47 -7.51 9.41 1.19
N PHE A 48 -6.18 9.59 1.09
CA PHE A 48 -5.51 10.82 1.53
C PHE A 48 -4.88 11.64 0.40
N GLY A 49 -4.75 11.07 -0.81
CA GLY A 49 -4.16 11.70 -2.00
C GLY A 49 -5.14 11.93 -3.15
N SER A 50 -6.44 11.72 -2.92
CA SER A 50 -7.47 11.80 -3.97
C SER A 50 -7.60 13.20 -4.57
N LYS A 51 -8.10 13.25 -5.81
CA LYS A 51 -8.38 14.51 -6.53
C LYS A 51 -9.82 14.46 -7.08
N PRO A 52 -10.75 15.31 -6.58
CA PRO A 52 -10.57 16.23 -5.44
C PRO A 52 -10.33 15.49 -4.11
N PRO A 53 -9.76 16.16 -3.09
CA PRO A 53 -9.53 15.53 -1.79
C PRO A 53 -10.84 15.20 -1.07
N ILE A 54 -10.88 14.06 -0.38
CA ILE A 54 -11.97 13.75 0.58
C ILE A 54 -11.97 14.83 1.68
N ALA A 55 -13.14 15.28 2.11
CA ALA A 55 -13.25 16.30 3.15
C ALA A 55 -12.73 15.80 4.51
N ASP A 56 -12.06 16.69 5.26
CA ASP A 56 -11.40 16.33 6.53
C ASP A 56 -12.36 15.89 7.62
N ASP A 57 -13.58 16.41 7.62
CA ASP A 57 -14.64 16.01 8.55
C ASP A 57 -15.15 14.59 8.26
N ILE A 58 -15.27 14.21 6.99
CA ILE A 58 -15.58 12.83 6.58
C ILE A 58 -14.47 11.88 7.03
N LEU A 59 -13.20 12.23 6.76
CA LEU A 59 -12.06 11.42 7.20
C LEU A 59 -12.00 11.30 8.74
N ALA A 60 -12.16 12.41 9.46
CA ALA A 60 -12.18 12.41 10.92
C ALA A 60 -13.28 11.50 11.48
N LYS A 61 -14.48 11.54 10.89
CA LYS A 61 -15.59 10.68 11.28
C LYS A 61 -15.35 9.21 10.94
N ALA A 62 -14.85 8.92 9.74
CA ALA A 62 -14.61 7.55 9.28
C ALA A 62 -13.50 6.84 10.08
N PHE A 63 -12.44 7.57 10.43
CA PHE A 63 -11.31 7.05 11.21
C PHE A 63 -11.47 7.24 12.72
N GLN A 64 -12.56 7.86 13.18
CA GLN A 64 -12.84 8.13 14.59
C GLN A 64 -11.70 8.89 15.29
N VAL A 65 -11.20 9.95 14.65
CA VAL A 65 -10.08 10.78 15.13
C VAL A 65 -10.49 12.24 15.24
N ASP A 66 -9.84 12.98 16.14
CA ASP A 66 -10.04 14.42 16.26
C ASP A 66 -9.53 15.17 15.02
N LYS A 67 -10.28 16.20 14.59
CA LYS A 67 -9.87 17.09 13.50
C LYS A 67 -8.50 17.74 13.75
N LYS A 68 -8.15 18.01 15.01
CA LYS A 68 -6.83 18.57 15.41
C LYS A 68 -5.66 17.61 15.21
N GLN A 69 -5.91 16.31 15.01
CA GLN A 69 -4.91 15.35 14.54
C GLN A 69 -4.59 15.51 13.04
N HIS A 70 -4.97 16.66 12.42
CA HIS A 70 -4.74 17.20 11.07
C HIS A 70 -3.36 16.93 10.40
N LYS A 71 -2.42 16.31 11.11
CA LYS A 71 -1.16 15.78 10.57
C LYS A 71 -1.32 14.53 9.69
N ILE A 72 -2.51 13.92 9.59
CA ILE A 72 -2.75 12.73 8.75
C ILE A 72 -2.34 12.98 7.29
N ARG A 73 -2.64 14.18 6.75
CA ARG A 73 -2.23 14.58 5.39
C ARG A 73 -0.73 14.88 5.26
N LYS A 74 -0.13 15.53 6.27
CA LYS A 74 1.27 16.04 6.18
C LYS A 74 2.32 14.91 6.15
N LYS A 75 2.05 13.78 6.80
CA LYS A 75 2.97 12.61 6.77
C LYS A 75 3.00 11.88 5.42
N ILE A 76 2.02 12.09 4.53
CA ILE A 76 1.91 11.36 3.26
C ILE A 76 2.51 12.16 2.08
N ASN A 77 2.50 13.49 2.15
CA ASN A 77 2.97 14.39 1.07
C ASN A 77 4.40 14.94 1.25
N THR A 78 5.10 14.60 2.34
CA THR A 78 6.54 14.88 2.47
C THR A 78 7.26 13.63 1.99
N PRO A 79 8.24 13.68 1.08
CA PRO A 79 9.01 12.49 0.72
C PRO A 79 10.23 12.36 1.67
N PRO A 80 10.17 11.58 2.78
CA PRO A 80 11.40 11.08 3.36
C PRO A 80 12.04 10.09 2.37
N ALA A 81 13.36 10.03 2.31
CA ALA A 81 14.10 9.00 1.56
C ALA A 81 13.63 7.56 1.89
N GLU A 82 12.95 7.41 3.03
CA GLU A 82 12.31 6.22 3.58
C GLU A 82 11.00 5.80 2.87
N THR A 83 10.32 6.70 2.15
CA THR A 83 9.02 6.41 1.49
C THR A 83 9.13 5.45 0.30
N LYS A 84 10.33 5.25 -0.25
CA LYS A 84 10.57 4.17 -1.23
C LYS A 84 10.31 2.78 -0.63
N ARG A 85 10.43 2.61 0.69
CA ARG A 85 10.08 1.36 1.40
C ARG A 85 8.58 1.24 1.64
N LEU A 86 7.89 2.36 1.92
CA LEU A 86 6.44 2.37 2.15
C LEU A 86 5.62 2.23 0.87
N SER A 87 6.14 2.66 -0.28
CA SER A 87 5.48 2.46 -1.57
C SER A 87 5.42 0.98 -2.00
N GLN A 88 6.26 0.11 -1.41
CA GLN A 88 6.15 -1.35 -1.58
C GLN A 88 5.01 -1.95 -0.74
N ILE A 89 4.54 -1.27 0.32
CA ILE A 89 3.52 -1.77 1.25
C ILE A 89 2.11 -1.81 0.63
N TYR A 90 1.87 -1.10 -0.47
CA TYR A 90 0.52 -0.90 -1.01
C TYR A 90 0.38 -1.21 -2.51
N ARG A 91 1.18 -2.13 -3.05
CA ARG A 91 1.07 -2.56 -4.45
C ARG A 91 0.32 -3.88 -4.56
N ALA A 92 -0.86 -3.82 -5.15
CA ALA A 92 -1.71 -4.93 -5.56
C ALA A 92 -1.43 -5.26 -7.05
N VAL A 93 -1.59 -6.45 -7.64
CA VAL A 93 -1.98 -7.83 -7.30
C VAL A 93 -0.98 -8.73 -8.07
N ALA A 94 -0.72 -9.95 -7.61
CA ALA A 94 -0.26 -11.07 -8.44
C ALA A 94 0.08 -12.31 -7.63
N ALA A 95 0.14 -13.49 -8.28
CA ALA A 95 0.96 -14.58 -7.77
C ALA A 95 2.41 -14.10 -7.62
N ALA A 96 2.92 -14.09 -6.39
CA ALA A 96 4.26 -13.59 -6.06
C ALA A 96 5.21 -14.78 -5.83
N VAL A 97 6.24 -14.92 -6.67
CA VAL A 97 7.39 -15.82 -6.39
C VAL A 97 8.48 -14.99 -5.74
N PHE A 98 8.89 -15.36 -4.52
CA PHE A 98 9.92 -14.64 -3.76
C PHE A 98 11.32 -15.20 -4.05
N TYR A 99 12.34 -14.33 -4.16
CA TYR A 99 13.73 -14.67 -4.52
C TYR A 99 14.79 -14.20 -3.54
#